data_AF-W6T8E4-F1
#
_entry.id   AF-W6T8E4-F1
#
_cell.length_a   1.000
_cell.length_b   1.000
_cell.length_c   1.000
_cell.angle_alpha   90.00
_cell.angle_beta   90.00
_cell.angle_gamma   90.00
#
_symmetry.space_group_name_H-M   'P 1'
#
loop_
_entity.id
_entity.type
_entity.pdbx_description
1 polymer ?
#
loop_
_entity_poly.entity_id
_entity_poly.type
_entity_poly.pdbx_seq_one_letter_code
_entity_poly.pdbx_strand_id
1 'polypeptide(L)'
;MNFTLAEWFGFKNRVKTDMTFEKTENGEQVTKKVYGSFNWWALFFTWFYAAFSPRCQIRYFSIKAMVPFLALVLINMVCQLLFTQVVALGINLIGDIWYGFMFETWFKNQLVANGYHQTA
;
A
#
# COMPACT_ATOMS: atom_id res chain seq x y z
N MET A 1 2.43 -12.59 6.36
CA MET A 1 1.87 -11.23 6.44
C MET A 1 2.51 -10.56 7.64
N ASN A 2 3.17 -9.42 7.46
CA ASN A 2 3.90 -8.71 8.51
C ASN A 2 3.30 -7.28 8.61
N PHE A 3 3.30 -6.69 9.81
CA PHE A 3 2.69 -5.40 10.10
C PHE A 3 3.60 -4.51 10.93
N THR A 4 4.91 -4.71 10.84
CA THR A 4 5.87 -3.88 11.58
C THR A 4 5.83 -2.43 11.10
N LEU A 5 6.13 -1.49 12.00
CA LEU A 5 6.26 -0.06 11.66
C LEU A 5 7.26 0.17 10.52
N ALA A 6 8.30 -0.66 10.42
CA ALA A 6 9.27 -0.60 9.33
C ALA A 6 8.66 -0.95 7.97
N GLU A 7 7.65 -1.83 7.90
CA GLU A 7 6.91 -2.07 6.66
C GLU A 7 6.00 -0.88 6.29
N TRP A 8 5.45 -0.20 7.29
CA TRP A 8 4.51 0.90 7.10
C TRP A 8 5.22 2.21 6.73
N PHE A 9 6.38 2.48 7.34
CA PHE A 9 7.13 3.73 7.21
C PHE A 9 8.54 3.53 6.62
N GLY A 10 8.76 2.44 5.89
CA GLY A 10 10.04 2.09 5.26
C GLY A 10 10.43 2.96 4.06
N PHE A 11 10.29 4.28 4.13
CA PHE A 11 10.50 5.20 3.01
C PHE A 11 11.89 5.08 2.35
N LYS A 12 12.93 4.77 3.12
CA LYS A 12 14.29 4.55 2.60
C LYS A 12 14.35 3.39 1.60
N ASN A 13 13.58 2.34 1.88
CA ASN A 13 13.51 1.10 1.10
C ASN A 13 12.26 1.04 0.21
N ARG A 14 11.59 2.19 -0.01
CA ARG A 14 10.42 2.24 -0.88
C ARG A 14 10.79 1.84 -2.30
N VAL A 15 9.82 1.32 -3.03
CA VAL A 15 9.96 1.08 -4.46
C VAL A 15 10.15 2.43 -5.16
N LYS A 16 11.19 2.51 -6.01
CA LYS A 16 11.57 3.71 -6.78
C LYS A 16 11.67 3.47 -8.28
N THR A 17 11.72 2.21 -8.69
CA THR A 17 11.79 1.79 -10.08
C THR A 17 10.70 0.78 -10.35
N ASP A 18 10.23 0.74 -11.58
CA ASP A 18 9.27 -0.27 -12.00
C ASP A 18 9.91 -1.66 -11.91
N MET A 19 9.12 -2.64 -11.50
CA MET A 19 9.56 -4.02 -11.31
C MET A 19 8.46 -4.97 -11.79
N THR A 20 8.87 -6.09 -12.36
CA THR A 20 7.96 -7.18 -12.74
C THR A 20 8.17 -8.34 -11.79
N PHE A 21 7.07 -8.95 -11.36
CA PHE A 21 7.05 -10.08 -10.45
C PHE A 21 6.28 -11.22 -11.08
N GLU A 22 6.81 -12.42 -10.98
CA GLU A 22 6.24 -13.62 -11.59
C GLU A 22 6.13 -14.76 -10.60
N LYS A 23 5.09 -15.58 -10.79
CA LYS A 23 4.89 -16.81 -10.06
C LYS A 23 4.14 -17.81 -10.93
N THR A 24 4.55 -19.07 -10.88
CA THR A 24 3.78 -20.15 -11.50
C THR A 24 2.68 -20.60 -10.54
N GLU A 25 1.42 -20.45 -10.93
CA GLU A 25 0.27 -20.97 -10.19
C GLU A 25 -0.52 -21.90 -11.13
N ASN A 26 -0.74 -23.15 -10.70
CA ASN A 26 -1.46 -24.17 -11.49
C ASN A 26 -0.89 -24.41 -12.92
N GLY A 27 0.42 -24.22 -13.12
CA GLY A 27 1.07 -24.39 -14.42
C GLY A 27 1.02 -23.14 -15.32
N GLU A 28 0.31 -22.09 -14.92
CA GLU A 28 0.28 -20.80 -15.62
C GLU A 28 1.22 -19.80 -14.95
N GLN A 29 1.89 -18.96 -15.77
CA GLN A 29 2.75 -17.89 -15.29
C GLN A 29 1.91 -16.64 -15.02
N VAL A 30 1.80 -16.26 -13.74
CA VAL A 30 1.10 -15.06 -13.30
C VAL A 30 2.10 -13.93 -13.14
N THR A 31 1.92 -12.86 -13.90
CA THR A 31 2.78 -11.68 -13.87
C THR A 31 2.09 -10.49 -13.19
N LYS A 32 2.81 -9.79 -12.31
CA LYS A 32 2.35 -8.61 -11.59
C LYS A 32 3.40 -7.50 -11.73
N LYS A 33 2.95 -6.32 -12.14
CA LYS A 33 3.81 -5.12 -12.22
C LYS A 33 3.70 -4.33 -10.92
N VAL A 34 4.84 -3.87 -10.41
CA VAL A 34 4.97 -2.92 -9.30
C VAL A 34 5.56 -1.64 -9.88
N TYR A 35 4.96 -0.50 -9.59
CA TYR A 35 5.43 0.79 -10.12
C TYR A 35 6.34 1.49 -9.11
N GLY A 36 7.40 2.13 -9.61
CA GLY A 36 8.31 2.96 -8.82
C GLY A 36 7.81 4.37 -8.53
N SER A 37 6.65 4.71 -9.07
CA SER A 37 6.02 6.02 -9.00
C SER A 37 5.01 6.12 -7.86
N PHE A 38 4.57 7.34 -7.59
CA PHE A 38 3.48 7.61 -6.66
C PHE A 38 2.17 6.99 -7.16
N ASN A 39 1.45 6.27 -6.29
CA ASN A 39 0.19 5.66 -6.68
C ASN A 39 -1.00 6.59 -6.40
N TRP A 40 -1.44 7.31 -7.43
CA TRP A 40 -2.60 8.20 -7.38
C TRP A 40 -3.91 7.49 -7.03
N TRP A 41 -4.10 6.26 -7.51
CA TRP A 41 -5.30 5.49 -7.19
C TRP A 41 -5.36 5.13 -5.71
N ALA A 42 -4.21 4.80 -5.12
CA ALA A 42 -4.11 4.57 -3.68
C ALA A 42 -4.32 5.84 -2.86
N LEU A 43 -3.94 7.02 -3.37
CA LEU A 43 -4.25 8.29 -2.69
C LEU A 43 -5.77 8.55 -2.66
N PHE A 44 -6.46 8.44 -3.80
CA PHE A 44 -7.89 8.80 -3.87
C PHE A 44 -8.82 7.71 -3.32
N PHE A 45 -8.43 6.44 -3.44
CA PHE A 45 -9.29 5.30 -3.12
C PHE A 45 -8.69 4.37 -2.05
N THR A 46 -7.57 4.75 -1.43
CA THR A 46 -6.96 4.06 -0.29
C THR A 46 -6.90 2.54 -0.45
N TRP A 47 -7.46 1.77 0.48
CA TRP A 47 -7.47 0.31 0.45
C TRP A 47 -8.54 -0.24 -0.49
N PHE A 48 -9.57 0.54 -0.85
CA PHE A 48 -10.57 0.13 -1.84
C PHE A 48 -9.92 -0.12 -3.21
N TYR A 49 -8.91 0.65 -3.59
CA TYR A 49 -8.12 0.36 -4.79
C TYR A 49 -7.50 -1.04 -4.74
N ALA A 50 -6.93 -1.44 -3.59
CA ALA A 50 -6.38 -2.79 -3.41
C ALA A 50 -7.48 -3.88 -3.43
N ALA A 51 -8.65 -3.59 -2.88
CA ALA A 51 -9.77 -4.54 -2.79
C ALA A 51 -10.43 -4.82 -4.15
N PHE A 52 -10.58 -3.79 -4.99
CA PHE A 52 -11.34 -3.90 -6.24
C PHE A 52 -10.48 -3.97 -7.50
N SER A 53 -9.22 -3.52 -7.47
CA SER A 53 -8.38 -3.57 -8.67
C SER A 53 -7.96 -5.01 -9.00
N PRO A 54 -8.20 -5.51 -10.24
CA PRO A 54 -7.73 -6.81 -10.69
C PRO A 54 -6.21 -7.02 -10.52
N ARG A 55 -5.45 -5.92 -10.67
CA ARG A 55 -3.99 -5.91 -10.46
C ARG A 55 -3.62 -6.39 -9.06
N CYS A 56 -4.37 -5.92 -8.07
CA CYS A 56 -4.10 -6.11 -6.65
C CYS A 56 -4.70 -7.40 -6.07
N GLN A 57 -5.40 -8.19 -6.89
CA GLN A 57 -5.96 -9.49 -6.50
C GLN A 57 -4.84 -10.50 -6.27
N ILE A 58 -4.26 -10.43 -5.07
CA ILE A 58 -3.30 -11.38 -4.52
C ILE A 58 -3.70 -11.67 -3.08
N ARG A 59 -3.36 -12.86 -2.61
CA ARG A 59 -3.75 -13.33 -1.27
C ARG A 59 -3.33 -12.32 -0.19
N TYR A 60 -4.30 -11.89 0.60
CA TYR A 60 -4.20 -10.99 1.76
C TYR A 60 -3.76 -9.53 1.50
N PHE A 61 -3.58 -9.08 0.25
CA PHE A 61 -3.10 -7.72 0.03
C PHE A 61 -4.13 -6.64 0.37
N SER A 62 -5.41 -6.85 0.07
CA SER A 62 -6.48 -5.93 0.46
C SER A 62 -6.50 -5.70 1.97
N ILE A 63 -6.36 -6.77 2.76
CA ILE A 63 -6.26 -6.67 4.23
C ILE A 63 -4.99 -5.91 4.61
N LYS A 64 -3.85 -6.20 3.98
CA LYS A 64 -2.57 -5.51 4.27
C LYS A 64 -2.67 -4.00 4.02
N ALA A 65 -3.39 -3.60 2.98
CA ALA A 65 -3.64 -2.20 2.64
C ALA A 65 -4.66 -1.54 3.60
N MET A 66 -5.66 -2.30 4.06
CA MET A 66 -6.70 -1.82 4.97
C MET A 66 -6.16 -1.45 6.37
N VAL A 67 -5.20 -2.20 6.92
CA VAL A 67 -4.72 -1.92 8.30
C VAL A 67 -4.08 -0.52 8.44
N PRO A 68 -3.18 -0.08 7.55
CA PRO A 68 -2.72 1.32 7.48
C PRO A 68 -3.85 2.35 7.43
N PHE A 69 -4.89 2.09 6.64
CA PHE A 69 -6.05 2.97 6.53
C PHE A 69 -6.81 3.08 7.85
N LEU A 70 -7.07 1.97 8.54
CA LEU A 70 -7.74 1.98 9.85
C LEU A 70 -6.94 2.76 10.89
N ALA A 71 -5.61 2.66 10.86
CA ALA A 71 -4.75 3.47 11.73
C ALA A 71 -4.86 4.97 11.41
N LEU A 72 -4.93 5.36 10.14
CA LEU A 72 -5.18 6.76 9.75
C LEU A 72 -6.55 7.26 10.23
N VAL A 73 -7.59 6.43 10.15
CA VAL A 73 -8.93 6.76 10.66
C VAL A 73 -8.87 7.03 12.17
N LEU A 74 -8.20 6.17 12.93
CA LEU A 74 -8.01 6.37 14.38
C LEU A 74 -7.23 7.63 14.70
N ILE A 75 -6.12 7.89 13.98
CA ILE A 75 -5.34 9.13 14.12
C ILE A 75 -6.23 10.33 13.82
N ASN A 76 -7.04 10.29 12.77
CA ASN A 76 -7.93 11.39 12.43
C ASN A 76 -8.97 11.65 13.51
N MET A 77 -9.61 10.61 14.06
CA MET A 77 -10.56 10.76 15.17
C MET A 77 -9.91 11.46 16.37
N VAL A 78 -8.69 11.06 16.73
CA VAL A 78 -7.95 11.71 17.83
C VAL A 78 -7.59 13.15 17.48
N CYS A 79 -7.14 13.42 16.25
CA CYS A 79 -6.77 14.77 15.83
C CYS A 79 -7.95 15.74 15.81
N GLN A 80 -9.15 15.28 15.42
CA GLN A 80 -10.36 16.10 15.46
C GLN A 80 -10.76 16.51 16.89
N LEU A 81 -10.40 15.72 17.89
CA LEU A 81 -10.68 16.04 19.30
C LEU A 81 -9.68 17.04 19.89
N LEU A 82 -8.44 17.06 19.38
CA LEU A 82 -7.34 17.82 19.97
C LEU A 82 -6.95 19.09 19.21
N PHE A 83 -7.29 19.17 17.91
CA PHE A 83 -6.84 20.25 17.04
C PHE A 83 -7.99 20.93 16.31
N THR A 84 -7.71 22.11 15.76
CA THR A 84 -8.65 22.81 14.87
C THR A 84 -8.85 22.03 13.56
N GLN A 85 -9.99 22.25 12.92
CA GLN A 85 -10.36 21.58 11.67
C GLN A 85 -9.28 21.71 10.59
N VAL A 86 -8.63 22.88 10.48
CA VAL A 86 -7.57 23.12 9.49
C VAL A 86 -6.36 22.21 9.74
N VAL A 87 -5.95 22.03 10.99
CA VAL A 87 -4.84 21.16 11.36
C VAL A 87 -5.20 19.69 11.12
N ALA A 88 -6.42 19.29 11.49
CA ALA A 88 -6.91 17.93 11.25
C ALA A 88 -6.97 17.58 9.75
N LEU A 89 -7.38 18.54 8.89
CA LEU A 89 -7.35 18.38 7.44
C LEU A 89 -5.92 18.23 6.90
N GLY A 90 -4.98 19.03 7.41
CA GLY A 90 -3.56 18.91 7.03
C GLY A 90 -2.98 17.52 7.36
N ILE A 91 -3.32 16.97 8.53
CA ILE A 91 -2.88 15.63 8.95
C ILE A 91 -3.46 14.55 8.03
N ASN A 92 -4.74 14.65 7.66
CA ASN A 92 -5.36 13.71 6.70
C ASN A 92 -4.64 13.73 5.35
N LEU A 93 -4.38 14.91 4.81
CA LEU A 93 -3.72 15.04 3.52
C LEU A 93 -2.31 14.41 3.54
N ILE A 94 -1.56 14.59 4.63
CA ILE A 94 -0.26 13.93 4.82
C ILE A 94 -0.43 12.41 4.87
N GLY A 95 -1.47 11.92 5.56
CA GLY A 95 -1.82 10.50 5.61
C GLY A 95 -2.11 9.90 4.23
N ASP A 96 -2.92 10.58 3.42
CA ASP A 96 -3.28 10.14 2.06
C ASP A 96 -2.04 10.13 1.13
N ILE A 97 -1.21 11.16 1.23
CA ILE A 97 0.07 11.23 0.50
C ILE A 97 0.98 10.08 0.93
N TRP A 98 1.14 9.85 2.23
CA TRP A 98 1.92 8.72 2.73
C TRP A 98 1.42 7.38 2.18
N TYR A 99 0.10 7.18 2.20
CA TYR A 99 -0.53 5.97 1.70
C TYR A 99 -0.21 5.74 0.21
N GLY A 100 -0.34 6.79 -0.62
CA GLY A 100 0.01 6.75 -2.05
C GLY A 100 1.50 6.45 -2.31
N PHE A 101 2.40 6.93 -1.46
CA PHE A 101 3.84 6.63 -1.58
C PHE A 101 4.20 5.20 -1.19
N MET A 102 3.53 4.65 -0.17
CA MET A 102 3.88 3.35 0.40
C MET A 102 3.15 2.18 -0.24
N PHE A 103 2.03 2.43 -0.92
CA PHE A 103 1.18 1.39 -1.52
C PHE A 103 1.96 0.37 -2.36
N GLU A 104 2.77 0.82 -3.32
CA GLU A 104 3.55 -0.06 -4.21
C GLU A 104 4.61 -0.86 -3.43
N THR A 105 5.13 -0.29 -2.34
CA THR A 105 6.06 -0.98 -1.44
C THR A 105 5.36 -2.09 -0.66
N TRP A 106 4.15 -1.83 -0.17
CA TRP A 106 3.34 -2.87 0.48
C TRP A 106 2.94 -3.96 -0.50
N PHE A 107 2.60 -3.59 -1.73
CA PHE A 107 2.25 -4.53 -2.78
C PHE A 107 3.43 -5.44 -3.13
N LYS A 108 4.62 -4.87 -3.36
CA LYS A 108 5.87 -5.63 -3.53
C LYS A 108 6.11 -6.59 -2.39
N ASN A 109 6.06 -6.11 -1.14
CA ASN A 109 6.36 -6.93 0.03
C ASN A 109 5.36 -8.10 0.14
N GLN A 110 4.10 -7.88 -0.23
CA GLN A 110 3.10 -8.93 -0.25
C GLN A 110 3.28 -9.92 -1.41
N LEU A 111 3.71 -9.46 -2.59
CA LEU A 111 4.08 -10.34 -3.71
C LEU A 111 5.23 -11.27 -3.30
N VAL A 112 6.30 -10.72 -2.73
CA VAL A 112 7.44 -11.50 -2.23
C VAL A 112 6.98 -12.50 -1.17
N ALA A 113 6.16 -12.08 -0.21
CA ALA A 113 5.61 -12.97 0.82
C ALA A 113 4.70 -14.08 0.24
N ASN A 114 4.09 -13.85 -0.92
CA ASN A 114 3.26 -14.82 -1.63
C ASN A 114 4.07 -15.72 -2.58
N GLY A 115 5.40 -15.61 -2.59
CA GLY A 115 6.32 -16.43 -3.39
C GLY A 115 6.51 -15.95 -4.83
N TYR A 116 6.21 -14.69 -5.14
CA TYR A 116 6.56 -14.11 -6.44
C TYR A 116 8.03 -13.74 -6.46
N HIS A 117 8.68 -13.97 -7.60
CA HIS A 117 10.08 -13.62 -7.84
C HIS A 117 10.17 -12.43 -8.79
N GLN A 118 11.10 -11.52 -8.51
CA GLN A 118 11.34 -10.39 -9.40
C GLN A 118 12.01 -10.87 -10.68
N THR A 119 11.42 -10.54 -11.82
CA THR A 119 12.02 -10.70 -13.15
C THR A 119 12.57 -9.38 -13.64
N ALA A 120 13.61 -9.46 -14.48
CA ALA A 120 14.42 -8.34 -14.96
C ALA A 120 13.59 -7.30 -15.72
#